data_AF-A0A933RGI3-F1
#
_entry.id   AF-A0A933RGI3-F1
#
_cell.length_a   1.000
_cell.length_b   1.000
_cell.length_c   1.000
_cell.angle_alpha   90.00
_cell.angle_beta   90.00
_cell.angle_gamma   90.00
#
_symmetry.space_group_name_H-M   'P 1'
#
loop_
_entity.id
_entity.type
_entity.pdbx_description
1 polymer ?
#
loop_
_entity_poly.entity_id
_entity_poly.type
_entity_poly.pdbx_seq_one_letter_code
_entity_poly.pdbx_strand_id
1 'polypeptide(L)' 'MSLQRISWLVTVVGFLGAAVVLLISGYQGYAAVSAAVAGSAAINLR' A
#
# COMPACT_ATOMS: atom_id res chain seq x y z
N MET A 1 16.68 -9.58 6.19
CA MET A 1 15.87 -9.10 5.05
C MET A 1 16.74 -8.24 4.16
N SER A 2 16.68 -8.39 2.83
CA SER A 2 17.43 -7.52 1.91
C SER A 2 16.84 -6.10 1.90
N LEU A 3 17.66 -5.10 1.57
CA LEU A 3 17.20 -3.71 1.42
C LEU A 3 16.02 -3.62 0.45
N GLN A 4 16.09 -4.33 -0.68
CA GLN A 4 15.01 -4.42 -1.66
C GLN A 4 13.70 -4.90 -1.03
N ARG A 5 13.74 -5.95 -0.20
CA ARG A 5 12.53 -6.50 0.44
C ARG A 5 11.97 -5.54 1.50
N ILE A 6 12.84 -4.82 2.21
CA ILE A 6 12.42 -3.77 3.15
C ILE A 6 11.74 -2.63 2.39
N SER A 7 12.29 -2.17 1.27
CA SER A 7 11.69 -1.11 0.45
C SER A 7 10.29 -1.49 -0.03
N TRP A 8 10.10 -2.72 -0.50
CA TRP A 8 8.78 -3.20 -0.89
C TRP A 8 7.81 -3.29 0.29
N LEU A 9 8.29 -3.71 1.47
CA LEU A 9 7.46 -3.80 2.66
C LEU A 9 6.98 -2.42 3.11
N VAL A 10 7.88 -1.43 3.13
CA VAL A 10 7.54 -0.03 3.46
C VAL A 10 6.50 0.51 2.47
N THR A 11 6.66 0.25 1.17
CA THR A 11 5.67 0.64 0.16
C THR A 11 4.30 0.04 0.43
N VAL A 12 4.22 -1.27 0.69
CA VAL A 12 2.96 -1.96 1.00
C VAL A 12 2.28 -1.35 2.22
N VAL A 13 3.02 -1.20 3.32
CA VAL A 13 2.48 -0.67 4.58
C VAL A 13 2.05 0.80 4.42
N GLY A 14 2.85 1.61 3.72
CA GLY A 14 2.53 3.02 3.48
C GLY A 14 1.23 3.19 2.66
N PHE A 15 1.08 2.44 1.57
CA PHE A 15 -0.11 2.51 0.73
C PHE A 15 -1.35 1.87 1.38
N LEU A 16 -1.21 0.81 2.18
CA LEU A 16 -2.33 0.29 2.98
C LEU A 16 -2.77 1.30 4.04
N GLY A 17 -1.83 1.93 4.75
CA GLY A 17 -2.14 2.99 5.71
C GLY A 17 -2.87 4.16 5.05
N ALA A 18 -2.38 4.62 3.89
CA ALA A 18 -3.06 5.64 3.10
C ALA A 18 -4.47 5.21 2.68
N ALA A 19 -4.65 3.98 2.21
CA ALA A 19 -5.95 3.45 1.82
C ALA A 19 -6.95 3.49 2.99
N VAL A 20 -6.52 3.10 4.20
CA VAL A 20 -7.36 3.15 5.42
C VAL A 20 -7.72 4.59 5.77
N VAL A 21 -6.76 5.51 5.78
CA VAL A 21 -7.00 6.92 6.09
C VAL A 21 -7.98 7.54 5.10
N LEU A 22 -7.79 7.29 3.81
CA LEU A 22 -8.64 7.80 2.74
C LEU A 22 -10.05 7.22 2.81
N LEU A 23 -10.19 5.93 3.11
CA LEU A 23 -11.49 5.27 3.27
C LEU A 23 -12.29 5.88 4.42
N ILE A 24 -11.65 6.08 5.58
CA ILE A 24 -12.28 6.72 6.75
C ILE A 24 -12.63 8.18 6.46
N SER A 25 -11.86 8.84 5.59
CA SER A 25 -12.09 10.22 5.15
C SER A 25 -13.16 10.34 4.04
N GLY A 26 -13.77 9.23 3.61
CA GLY A 26 -14.81 9.21 2.57
C GLY A 26 -14.28 9.30 1.13
N TYR A 27 -12.97 9.22 0.94
CA TYR A 27 -12.31 9.30 -0.37
C TYR A 27 -12.20 7.92 -1.04
N GLN A 28 -13.35 7.32 -1.40
CA GLN A 28 -13.42 5.93 -1.90
C GLN A 28 -12.53 5.66 -3.12
N GLY A 29 -12.51 6.57 -4.09
CA GLY A 29 -11.70 6.41 -5.29
C GLY A 29 -10.20 6.39 -4.97
N TYR A 30 -9.73 7.30 -4.12
CA TYR A 30 -8.34 7.33 -3.70
C TYR A 30 -7.97 6.14 -2.83
N ALA A 31 -8.85 5.72 -1.91
CA ALA A 31 -8.65 4.54 -1.08
C ALA A 31 -8.48 3.28 -1.95
N ALA A 32 -9.32 3.10 -2.96
CA ALA A 32 -9.25 1.97 -3.89
C ALA A 32 -7.94 1.98 -4.69
N VAL A 33 -7.51 3.13 -5.19
CA VAL A 33 -6.23 3.27 -5.91
C VAL A 33 -5.05 2.96 -4.99
N SER A 34 -5.02 3.51 -3.77
CA SER A 34 -3.97 3.21 -2.80
C SER A 34 -3.90 1.73 -2.44
N ALA A 35 -5.06 1.07 -2.25
CA ALA A 35 -5.11 -0.37 -2.00
C ALA A 35 -4.60 -1.20 -3.19
N ALA A 36 -4.94 -0.80 -4.43
CA ALA A 36 -4.44 -1.45 -5.64
C ALA A 36 -2.91 -1.35 -5.74
N VAL A 37 -2.34 -0.18 -5.48
CA VAL A 37 -0.88 0.02 -5.46
C VAL A 37 -0.21 -0.87 -4.40
N ALA A 38 -0.78 -0.94 -3.19
CA ALA A 38 -0.27 -1.83 -2.15
C ALA A 38 -0.31 -3.30 -2.58
N GLY A 39 -1.39 -3.75 -3.21
CA GLY A 39 -1.53 -5.10 -3.74
C GLY A 39 -0.48 -5.42 -4.80
N SER A 40 -0.25 -4.50 -5.74
CA SER A 40 0.82 -4.64 -6.75
C SER A 40 2.21 -4.67 -6.12
N ALA A 41 2.49 -3.81 -5.14
CA ALA A 41 3.78 -3.78 -4.44
C ALA A 41 4.04 -5.09 -3.67
N ALA A 42 3.01 -5.67 -3.06
CA ALA A 42 3.11 -6.92 -2.29
C ALA A 42 3.53 -8.13 -3.13
N ILE A 43 3.37 -8.07 -4.46
CA ILE A 43 3.88 -9.11 -5.38
C ILE A 43 5.39 -9.27 -5.26
N ASN A 44 6.12 -8.17 -5.03
CA ASN A 44 7.57 -8.15 -4.90
C ASN A 44 8.08 -8.63 -3.53
N LEU A 45 7.18 -8.95 -2.60
CA LEU A 45 7.50 -9.53 -1.30
C LEU A 45 7.43 -11.05 -1.28
N ARG A 46 7.07 -11.68 -2.39
CA ARG A 46 7.12 -13.13 -2.55
C ARG A 46 8.60 -13.50 -2.64
#